data_AF-A0A9D8K563-F1
#
_entry.id   AF-A0A9D8K563-F1
#
_cell.length_a   1.000
_cell.length_b   1.000
_cell.length_c   1.000
_cell.angle_alpha   90.00
_cell.angle_beta   90.00
_cell.angle_gamma   90.00
#
_symmetry.space_group_name_H-M   'P 1'
#
loop_
_entity.id
_entity.type
_entity.pdbx_description
1 polymer ?
#
loop_
_entity_poly.entity_id
_entity_poly.type
_entity_poly.pdbx_seq_one_letter_code
_entity_poly.pdbx_strand_id
1 'polypeptide(L)'
;MLNLLEVISNTTCPEVSIGKHCFAPYECSLREKCWGFLPENSIFDLRGGKTKQFSLYERGIISISDIPNDVPLSREQQIQRECVITGTTHVEKEEIRLFLDMLKYPLYYLDFETMGPAIPIYDGTRPYQTIPFQFSLHVVENDGAEPVHHSFLADGIDDPRPQLLHELQRLLGSEGSIIAYNSGFEEGVLKELVEAFPEYAYWLEGILTRMVDLLLPFSNFLYYHASQKDTASLKKVLPAITGRGYEELGIGDGMDASIAYERIIYSDATQEEIASVRADLLKYCKLDTEGMIWIVERLRHLCQ
;
A
#
# COMPACT_ATOMS: atom_id res chain seq x y z
N MET A 1 13.58 -27.33 -19.55
CA MET A 1 13.23 -27.33 -18.12
C MET A 1 14.16 -28.35 -17.48
N LEU A 2 15.03 -27.93 -16.55
CA LEU A 2 15.97 -28.85 -15.91
C LEU A 2 15.19 -29.88 -15.08
N ASN A 3 15.61 -31.15 -15.09
CA ASN A 3 14.98 -32.19 -14.27
C ASN A 3 15.33 -31.94 -12.80
N LEU A 4 14.31 -31.88 -11.93
CA LEU A 4 14.50 -31.60 -10.50
C LEU A 4 15.46 -32.58 -9.83
N LEU A 5 15.38 -33.87 -10.18
CA LEU A 5 16.24 -34.90 -9.60
C LEU A 5 17.70 -34.74 -10.04
N GLU A 6 17.92 -34.27 -11.27
CA GLU A 6 19.28 -33.96 -11.77
C GLU A 6 19.85 -32.73 -11.05
N VAL A 7 19.05 -31.68 -10.86
CA VAL A 7 19.48 -30.45 -10.16
C VAL A 7 19.81 -30.73 -8.69
N ILE A 8 19.00 -31.52 -7.99
CA ILE A 8 19.25 -31.88 -6.58
C ILE A 8 20.50 -32.76 -6.44
N SER A 9 20.79 -33.59 -7.45
CA SER A 9 21.97 -34.47 -7.45
C SER A 9 23.27 -33.74 -7.80
N ASN A 10 23.19 -32.49 -8.26
CA ASN A 10 24.37 -31.70 -8.60
C ASN A 10 25.07 -31.19 -7.33
N THR A 11 26.39 -31.26 -7.34
CA THR A 11 27.25 -30.70 -6.29
C THR A 11 27.42 -29.19 -6.40
N THR A 12 27.02 -28.60 -7.52
CA THR A 12 27.10 -27.16 -7.81
C THR A 12 25.73 -26.60 -8.20
N CYS A 13 25.53 -25.32 -7.89
CA CYS A 13 24.34 -24.60 -8.32
C CYS A 13 24.31 -24.52 -9.86
N PRO A 14 23.19 -24.86 -10.52
CA PRO A 14 23.11 -24.79 -11.97
C PRO A 14 23.26 -23.33 -12.44
N GLU A 15 23.97 -23.15 -13.56
CA GLU A 15 24.11 -21.84 -14.21
C GLU A 15 22.84 -21.52 -15.00
N VAL A 16 21.90 -20.84 -14.35
CA VAL A 16 20.64 -20.39 -14.95
C VAL A 16 20.59 -18.87 -14.88
N SER A 17 20.51 -18.21 -16.05
CA SER A 17 20.29 -16.76 -16.11
C SER A 17 18.91 -16.40 -15.59
N ILE A 18 18.75 -15.20 -15.01
CA ILE A 18 17.42 -14.71 -14.60
C ILE A 18 16.49 -14.62 -15.82
N GLY A 19 15.19 -14.87 -15.60
CA GLY A 19 14.22 -14.94 -16.69
C GLY A 19 12.77 -14.99 -16.21
N LYS A 20 11.83 -15.18 -17.13
CA LYS A 20 10.39 -15.28 -16.80
C LYS A 20 10.06 -16.41 -15.81
N HIS A 21 10.89 -17.47 -15.78
CA HIS A 21 10.75 -18.57 -14.82
C HIS A 21 10.97 -18.15 -13.37
N CYS A 22 11.55 -16.97 -13.10
CA CYS A 22 11.66 -16.43 -11.75
C CYS A 22 10.30 -16.07 -11.13
N PHE A 23 9.24 -15.98 -11.95
CA PHE A 23 7.91 -15.51 -11.54
C PHE A 23 6.80 -16.53 -11.75
N ALA A 24 7.09 -17.69 -12.35
CA ALA A 24 6.08 -18.65 -12.79
C ALA A 24 6.45 -20.07 -12.35
N PRO A 25 5.52 -20.85 -11.76
CA PRO A 25 4.12 -20.49 -11.44
C PRO A 25 3.95 -19.62 -10.18
N TYR A 26 5.00 -19.49 -9.39
CA TYR A 26 5.10 -18.61 -8.22
C TYR A 26 6.48 -17.95 -8.22
N GLU A 27 6.66 -16.95 -7.35
CA GLU A 27 7.94 -16.27 -7.21
C GLU A 27 9.04 -17.23 -6.72
N CYS A 28 10.20 -17.17 -7.36
CA CYS A 28 11.34 -18.03 -7.03
C CYS A 28 11.96 -17.64 -5.69
N SER A 29 12.05 -18.60 -4.76
CA SER A 29 12.66 -18.38 -3.43
C SER A 29 14.15 -17.99 -3.46
N LEU A 30 14.84 -18.21 -4.59
CA LEU A 30 16.24 -17.80 -4.78
C LEU A 30 16.39 -16.44 -5.47
N ARG A 31 15.29 -15.70 -5.69
CA ARG A 31 15.29 -14.45 -6.47
C ARG A 31 16.32 -13.45 -5.95
N GLU A 32 16.33 -13.16 -4.65
CA GLU A 32 17.26 -12.22 -4.04
C GLU A 32 18.73 -12.55 -4.37
N LYS A 33 19.11 -13.83 -4.21
CA LYS A 33 20.45 -14.31 -4.52
C LYS A 33 20.77 -14.24 -6.01
N CYS A 34 19.87 -14.71 -6.87
CA CYS A 34 20.07 -14.73 -8.31
C CYS A 34 20.09 -13.33 -8.93
N TRP A 35 19.40 -12.36 -8.32
CA TRP A 35 19.25 -11.00 -8.82
C TRP A 35 20.24 -10.01 -8.18
N GLY A 36 21.02 -10.44 -7.18
CA GLY A 36 21.92 -9.57 -6.41
C GLY A 36 23.08 -8.94 -7.20
N PHE A 37 23.31 -9.34 -8.44
CA PHE A 37 24.26 -8.67 -9.34
C PHE A 37 23.70 -7.41 -10.01
N LEU A 38 22.38 -7.20 -9.95
CA LEU A 38 21.73 -6.05 -10.56
C LEU A 38 22.02 -4.78 -9.76
N PRO A 39 22.26 -3.64 -10.43
CA PRO A 39 22.50 -2.38 -9.75
C PRO A 39 21.21 -1.84 -9.10
N GLU A 40 21.34 -0.84 -8.24
CA GLU A 40 20.20 0.00 -7.87
C GLU A 40 19.60 0.68 -9.11
N ASN A 41 18.27 0.87 -9.14
CA ASN A 41 17.55 1.36 -10.32
C ASN A 41 17.78 0.50 -11.56
N SER A 42 17.76 -0.82 -11.36
CA SER A 42 17.91 -1.80 -12.43
C SER A 42 16.78 -1.69 -13.45
N ILE A 43 16.97 -2.26 -14.64
CA ILE A 43 15.94 -2.28 -15.68
C ILE A 43 14.63 -2.95 -15.23
N PHE A 44 14.67 -3.78 -14.18
CA PHE A 44 13.50 -4.44 -13.62
C PHE A 44 12.69 -3.59 -12.64
N ASP A 45 13.24 -2.44 -12.21
CA ASP A 45 12.55 -1.37 -11.47
C ASP A 45 11.80 -0.39 -12.42
N LEU A 46 11.92 -0.58 -13.74
CA LEU A 46 11.21 0.22 -14.74
C LEU A 46 9.72 -0.14 -14.75
N ARG A 47 8.82 0.84 -14.66
CA ARG A 47 7.37 0.68 -14.69
C ARG A 47 6.92 -0.17 -15.89
N GLY A 48 6.00 -1.10 -15.63
CA GLY A 48 5.35 -1.92 -16.66
C GLY A 48 5.66 -3.41 -16.57
N GLY A 49 5.34 -4.14 -17.63
CA GLY A 49 5.46 -5.61 -17.65
C GLY A 49 6.89 -6.11 -17.85
N LYS A 50 7.15 -7.34 -17.37
CA LYS A 50 8.48 -7.97 -17.40
C LYS A 50 9.01 -8.26 -18.83
N THR A 51 8.15 -8.32 -19.84
CA THR A 51 8.56 -8.63 -21.23
C THR A 51 9.56 -7.61 -21.81
N LYS A 52 9.30 -6.31 -21.68
CA LYS A 52 10.22 -5.27 -22.19
C LYS A 52 11.54 -5.29 -21.43
N GLN A 53 11.45 -5.41 -20.10
CA GLN A 53 12.61 -5.42 -19.21
C GLN A 53 13.54 -6.59 -19.53
N PHE A 54 13.00 -7.81 -19.71
CA PHE A 54 13.79 -8.97 -20.11
C PHE A 54 14.39 -8.81 -21.52
N SER A 55 13.68 -8.21 -22.48
CA SER A 55 14.23 -7.93 -23.81
C SER A 55 15.42 -6.94 -23.77
N LEU A 56 15.38 -5.95 -22.87
CA LEU A 56 16.50 -5.02 -22.66
C LEU A 56 17.66 -5.71 -21.92
N TYR A 57 17.35 -6.53 -20.92
CA TYR A 57 18.33 -7.35 -20.20
C TYR A 57 19.09 -8.31 -21.14
N GLU A 58 18.39 -8.97 -22.08
CA GLU A 58 18.99 -9.85 -23.09
C GLU A 58 19.94 -9.10 -24.06
N ARG A 59 19.80 -7.77 -24.18
CA ARG A 59 20.70 -6.89 -24.92
C ARG A 59 21.86 -6.36 -24.09
N GLY A 60 21.99 -6.79 -22.83
CA GLY A 60 23.02 -6.36 -21.89
C GLY A 60 22.70 -5.07 -21.12
N ILE A 61 21.47 -4.55 -21.22
CA ILE A 61 21.04 -3.33 -20.52
C ILE A 61 20.50 -3.72 -19.15
N ILE A 62 21.25 -3.42 -18.09
CA ILE A 62 20.90 -3.81 -16.71
C ILE A 62 20.43 -2.63 -15.84
N SER A 63 20.72 -1.39 -16.22
CA SER A 63 20.30 -0.16 -15.54
C SER A 63 19.27 0.63 -16.35
N ILE A 64 18.39 1.35 -15.67
CA ILE A 64 17.46 2.30 -16.31
C ILE A 64 18.21 3.43 -17.03
N SER A 65 19.33 3.90 -16.47
CA SER A 65 20.17 4.95 -17.06
C SER A 65 20.73 4.57 -18.43
N ASP A 66 20.90 3.27 -18.67
CA ASP A 66 21.58 2.74 -19.84
C ASP A 66 20.61 2.45 -21.00
N ILE A 67 19.31 2.75 -20.83
CA ILE A 67 18.31 2.56 -21.87
C ILE A 67 18.60 3.50 -23.05
N PRO A 68 18.90 2.95 -24.24
CA PRO A 68 19.15 3.75 -25.43
C PRO A 68 17.98 4.66 -25.83
N ASN A 69 18.27 5.83 -26.39
CA ASN A 69 17.26 6.83 -26.75
C ASN A 69 16.30 6.42 -27.88
N ASP A 70 16.66 5.42 -28.67
CA ASP A 70 15.83 4.84 -29.73
C ASP A 70 14.81 3.81 -29.18
N VAL A 71 14.92 3.41 -27.92
CA VAL A 71 13.94 2.53 -27.28
C VAL A 71 12.68 3.33 -26.93
N PRO A 72 11.50 2.95 -27.43
CA PRO A 72 10.26 3.64 -27.11
C PRO A 72 9.86 3.39 -25.65
N LEU A 73 9.74 4.47 -24.89
CA LEU A 73 9.34 4.49 -23.48
C LEU A 73 7.99 5.20 -23.31
N SER A 74 7.14 4.70 -22.40
CA SER A 74 5.94 5.45 -21.99
C SER A 74 6.32 6.74 -21.25
N ARG A 75 5.37 7.65 -21.03
CA ARG A 75 5.60 8.87 -20.24
C ARG A 75 6.24 8.56 -18.88
N GLU A 76 5.69 7.59 -18.17
CA GLU A 76 6.16 7.18 -16.83
C GLU A 76 7.59 6.63 -16.92
N GLN A 77 7.87 5.76 -17.90
CA GLN A 77 9.20 5.19 -18.11
C GLN A 77 10.25 6.27 -18.47
N GLN A 78 9.85 7.31 -19.21
CA GLN A 78 10.71 8.46 -19.51
C GLN A 78 11.01 9.26 -18.24
N ILE A 79 9.99 9.54 -17.42
CA ILE A 79 10.16 10.22 -16.12
C ILE A 79 11.09 9.42 -15.21
N GLN A 80 10.90 8.10 -15.09
CA GLN A 80 11.79 7.26 -14.29
C GLN A 80 13.24 7.37 -14.76
N ARG A 81 13.47 7.29 -16.07
CA ARG A 81 14.81 7.39 -16.64
C ARG A 81 15.45 8.74 -16.36
N GLU A 82 14.70 9.83 -16.54
CA GLU A 82 15.19 11.18 -16.27
C GLU A 82 15.55 11.37 -14.78
N CYS A 83 14.68 10.93 -13.86
CA CYS A 83 14.94 11.00 -12.43
C CYS A 83 16.17 10.17 -12.01
N VAL A 84 16.37 8.99 -12.61
CA VAL A 84 17.56 8.15 -12.34
C VAL A 84 18.83 8.80 -12.88
N ILE A 85 18.79 9.40 -14.07
CA ILE A 85 19.96 10.05 -14.69
C ILE A 85 20.35 11.33 -13.94
N THR A 86 19.36 12.15 -13.58
CA THR A 86 19.60 13.47 -12.98
C THR A 86 19.73 13.43 -11.45
N GLY A 87 19.21 12.38 -10.81
CA GLY A 87 19.05 12.33 -9.35
C GLY A 87 18.00 13.30 -8.82
N THR A 88 17.15 13.85 -9.69
CA THR A 88 16.13 14.84 -9.31
C THR A 88 14.74 14.22 -9.20
N THR A 89 13.86 14.90 -8.46
CA THR A 89 12.44 14.52 -8.33
C THR A 89 11.63 15.16 -9.46
N HIS A 90 10.74 14.37 -10.07
CA HIS A 90 9.76 14.90 -11.02
C HIS A 90 8.53 15.42 -10.28
N VAL A 91 8.08 16.63 -10.62
CA VAL A 91 6.94 17.30 -9.97
C VAL A 91 6.12 18.10 -10.99
N GLU A 92 4.86 17.74 -11.15
CA GLU A 92 3.87 18.46 -11.97
C GLU A 92 3.01 19.35 -11.09
N LYS A 93 3.57 20.50 -10.71
CA LYS A 93 2.99 21.41 -9.70
C LYS A 93 1.53 21.81 -9.99
N GLU A 94 1.20 22.09 -11.24
CA GLU A 94 -0.16 22.53 -11.60
C GLU A 94 -1.20 21.40 -11.42
N GLU A 95 -0.88 20.19 -11.86
CA GLU A 95 -1.77 19.02 -11.70
C GLU A 95 -1.91 18.61 -10.22
N ILE A 96 -0.82 18.68 -9.45
CA ILE A 96 -0.87 18.45 -8.00
C ILE A 96 -1.73 19.52 -7.32
N ARG A 97 -1.63 20.79 -7.72
CA ARG A 97 -2.47 21.87 -7.18
C ARG A 97 -3.95 21.59 -7.48
N LEU A 98 -4.29 21.21 -8.70
CA LEU A 98 -5.66 20.83 -9.07
C LEU A 98 -6.17 19.66 -8.23
N PHE A 99 -5.33 18.66 -7.95
CA PHE A 99 -5.69 17.57 -7.03
C PHE A 99 -5.96 18.06 -5.61
N LEU A 100 -5.10 18.92 -5.07
CA LEU A 100 -5.23 19.46 -3.71
C LEU A 100 -6.45 20.38 -3.57
N ASP A 101 -6.79 21.15 -4.60
CA ASP A 101 -7.95 22.06 -4.63
C ASP A 101 -9.30 21.32 -4.59
N MET A 102 -9.32 20.02 -4.92
CA MET A 102 -10.52 19.18 -4.77
C MET A 102 -10.80 18.80 -3.31
N LEU A 103 -9.79 18.86 -2.43
CA LEU A 103 -9.92 18.46 -1.03
C LEU A 103 -10.74 19.48 -0.25
N LYS A 104 -11.79 19.02 0.43
CA LYS A 104 -12.71 19.86 1.21
C LYS A 104 -12.63 19.50 2.67
N TYR A 105 -12.43 20.49 3.51
CA TYR A 105 -12.44 20.31 4.95
C TYR A 105 -13.86 20.01 5.48
N PRO A 106 -14.00 19.27 6.60
CA PRO A 106 -12.93 18.56 7.32
C PRO A 106 -12.32 17.41 6.51
N LEU A 107 -11.01 17.16 6.67
CA LEU A 107 -10.32 16.04 6.01
C LEU A 107 -10.27 14.84 6.94
N TYR A 108 -10.79 13.71 6.46
CA TYR A 108 -10.80 12.43 7.17
C TYR A 108 -9.80 11.49 6.50
N TYR A 109 -8.70 11.15 7.15
CA TYR A 109 -7.72 10.18 6.66
C TYR A 109 -8.06 8.81 7.24
N LEU A 110 -8.51 7.89 6.39
CA LEU A 110 -9.05 6.58 6.80
C LEU A 110 -8.19 5.45 6.27
N ASP A 111 -7.96 4.45 7.12
CA ASP A 111 -7.25 3.22 6.80
C ASP A 111 -7.88 2.03 7.56
N PHE A 112 -7.90 0.85 6.96
CA PHE A 112 -8.44 -0.38 7.55
C PHE A 112 -7.38 -1.49 7.58
N GLU A 113 -7.32 -2.22 8.70
CA GLU A 113 -6.75 -3.57 8.69
C GLU A 113 -7.87 -4.61 8.62
N THR A 114 -7.63 -5.63 7.82
CA THR A 114 -8.62 -6.67 7.51
C THR A 114 -8.00 -8.05 7.61
N MET A 115 -8.83 -9.04 7.90
CA MET A 115 -8.50 -10.45 7.84
C MET A 115 -9.33 -11.15 6.78
N GLY A 116 -8.85 -12.30 6.31
CA GLY A 116 -9.47 -13.06 5.23
C GLY A 116 -9.44 -14.56 5.50
N PRO A 117 -10.11 -15.04 6.55
CA PRO A 117 -9.97 -16.43 6.98
C PRO A 117 -10.52 -17.40 5.94
N ALA A 118 -9.79 -18.51 5.72
CA ALA A 118 -10.19 -19.55 4.77
C ALA A 118 -11.45 -20.30 5.24
N ILE A 119 -11.63 -20.42 6.56
CA ILE A 119 -12.84 -20.99 7.17
C ILE A 119 -13.65 -19.81 7.74
N PRO A 120 -14.90 -19.61 7.30
CA PRO A 120 -15.78 -18.58 7.86
C PRO A 120 -15.88 -18.70 9.39
N ILE A 121 -15.57 -17.60 10.09
CA ILE A 121 -15.56 -17.51 11.56
C ILE A 121 -16.81 -16.82 12.13
N TYR A 122 -17.52 -16.04 11.30
CA TYR A 122 -18.74 -15.32 11.68
C TYR A 122 -19.91 -15.72 10.80
N ASP A 123 -21.11 -15.67 11.37
CA ASP A 123 -22.33 -15.94 10.62
C ASP A 123 -22.47 -14.96 9.43
N GLY A 124 -22.94 -15.51 8.31
CA GLY A 124 -23.10 -14.76 7.06
C GLY A 124 -21.79 -14.42 6.33
N THR A 125 -20.63 -14.97 6.74
CA THR A 125 -19.36 -14.79 6.02
C THR A 125 -19.05 -15.96 5.07
N ARG A 126 -18.15 -15.73 4.09
CA ARG A 126 -17.67 -16.73 3.12
C ARG A 126 -16.13 -16.88 3.19
N PRO A 127 -15.56 -18.01 2.70
CA PRO A 127 -14.11 -18.19 2.64
C PRO A 127 -13.39 -17.02 1.96
N TYR A 128 -12.31 -16.53 2.58
CA TYR A 128 -11.50 -15.41 2.10
C TYR A 128 -12.26 -14.08 1.94
N GLN A 129 -13.41 -13.93 2.62
CA GLN A 129 -14.07 -12.64 2.70
C GLN A 129 -13.21 -11.66 3.48
N THR A 130 -13.08 -10.44 2.97
CA THR A 130 -12.42 -9.33 3.67
C THR A 130 -13.27 -8.89 4.85
N ILE A 131 -12.75 -9.07 6.07
CA ILE A 131 -13.41 -8.68 7.32
C ILE A 131 -12.52 -7.66 8.03
N PRO A 132 -12.96 -6.40 8.16
CA PRO A 132 -12.19 -5.39 8.89
C PRO A 132 -12.24 -5.67 10.39
N PHE A 133 -11.07 -5.66 11.03
CA PHE A 133 -10.94 -5.80 12.48
C PHE A 133 -10.38 -4.53 13.14
N GLN A 134 -9.82 -3.61 12.36
CA GLN A 134 -9.25 -2.36 12.85
C GLN A 134 -9.49 -1.23 11.84
N PHE A 135 -9.62 -0.01 12.35
CA PHE A 135 -9.43 1.19 11.55
C PHE A 135 -8.58 2.21 12.28
N SER A 136 -7.91 3.05 11.49
CA SER A 136 -7.36 4.32 11.93
C SER A 136 -8.07 5.46 11.21
N LEU A 137 -8.33 6.53 11.94
CA LEU A 137 -8.97 7.74 11.41
C LEU A 137 -8.29 8.97 12.00
N HIS A 138 -7.65 9.78 11.16
CA HIS A 138 -7.29 11.15 11.55
C HIS A 138 -8.26 12.15 10.97
N VAL A 139 -8.68 13.12 11.78
CA VAL A 139 -9.57 14.21 11.36
C VAL A 139 -8.81 15.54 11.47
N VAL A 140 -8.78 16.28 10.37
CA VAL A 140 -8.25 17.64 10.33
C VAL A 140 -9.40 18.59 10.00
N GLU A 141 -9.82 19.39 10.97
CA GLU A 141 -11.05 20.19 10.87
C GLU A 141 -10.97 21.32 9.84
N ASN A 142 -9.82 21.99 9.74
CA ASN A 142 -9.57 23.10 8.82
C ASN A 142 -8.06 23.25 8.58
N ASP A 143 -7.70 24.15 7.67
CA ASP A 143 -6.30 24.39 7.34
C ASP A 143 -5.52 24.93 8.55
N GLY A 144 -4.42 24.25 8.90
CA GLY A 144 -3.63 24.54 10.10
C GLY A 144 -4.18 23.99 11.42
N ALA A 145 -5.30 23.25 11.41
CA ALA A 145 -5.78 22.56 12.60
C ALA A 145 -4.89 21.34 12.93
N GLU A 146 -4.67 21.09 14.21
CA GLU A 146 -3.98 19.87 14.67
C GLU A 146 -4.84 18.62 14.38
N PRO A 147 -4.26 17.55 13.82
CA PRO A 147 -4.98 16.31 13.57
C PRO A 147 -5.47 15.64 14.86
N VAL A 148 -6.73 15.22 14.87
CA VAL A 148 -7.30 14.40 15.95
C VAL A 148 -7.35 12.95 15.52
N HIS A 149 -6.69 12.07 16.27
CA HIS A 149 -6.64 10.64 16.00
C HIS A 149 -7.76 9.88 16.71
N HIS A 150 -8.46 9.04 15.97
CA HIS A 150 -9.40 8.04 16.44
C HIS A 150 -8.99 6.67 15.89
N SER A 151 -9.22 5.62 16.67
CA SER A 151 -8.99 4.25 16.22
C SER A 151 -9.98 3.29 16.84
N PHE A 152 -10.15 2.15 16.17
CA PHE A 152 -10.85 0.99 16.68
C PHE A 152 -9.98 -0.22 16.40
N LEU A 153 -9.80 -1.09 17.38
CA LEU A 153 -9.19 -2.40 17.22
C LEU A 153 -10.06 -3.40 17.97
N ALA A 154 -10.65 -4.33 17.22
CA ALA A 154 -11.50 -5.37 17.74
C ALA A 154 -10.83 -6.12 18.90
N ASP A 155 -11.62 -6.46 19.91
CA ASP A 155 -11.15 -7.14 21.12
C ASP A 155 -11.89 -8.46 21.27
N GLY A 156 -11.15 -9.54 21.54
CA GLY A 156 -11.69 -10.89 21.63
C GLY A 156 -12.14 -11.48 20.29
N ILE A 157 -13.03 -12.46 20.36
CA ILE A 157 -13.45 -13.32 19.25
C ILE A 157 -14.80 -12.94 18.64
N ASP A 158 -15.46 -11.91 19.15
CA ASP A 158 -16.77 -11.48 18.65
C ASP A 158 -16.65 -10.91 17.22
N ASP A 159 -17.77 -10.87 16.50
CA ASP A 159 -17.84 -10.26 15.17
C ASP A 159 -17.58 -8.76 15.27
N PRO A 160 -16.49 -8.22 14.68
CA PRO A 160 -16.13 -6.81 14.84
C PRO A 160 -16.98 -5.87 13.99
N ARG A 161 -17.65 -6.39 12.95
CA ARG A 161 -18.29 -5.58 11.91
C ARG A 161 -19.38 -4.64 12.44
N PRO A 162 -20.29 -5.06 13.35
CA PRO A 162 -21.33 -4.17 13.88
C PRO A 162 -20.76 -2.97 14.66
N GLN A 163 -19.82 -3.21 15.57
CA GLN A 163 -19.20 -2.16 16.38
C GLN A 163 -18.36 -1.22 15.52
N LEU A 164 -17.63 -1.78 14.55
CA LEU A 164 -16.82 -1.01 13.61
C LEU A 164 -17.68 -0.05 12.79
N LEU A 165 -18.81 -0.53 12.23
CA LEU A 165 -19.77 0.33 11.52
C LEU A 165 -20.37 1.42 12.41
N HIS A 166 -20.73 1.08 13.65
CA HIS A 166 -21.27 2.05 14.60
C HIS A 166 -20.28 3.19 14.88
N GLU A 167 -19.01 2.86 15.15
CA GLU A 167 -17.97 3.86 15.41
C GLU A 167 -17.65 4.71 14.18
N LEU A 168 -17.57 4.10 12.98
CA LEU A 168 -17.38 4.85 11.74
C LEU A 168 -18.53 5.84 11.48
N GLN A 169 -19.79 5.41 11.64
CA GLN A 169 -20.94 6.29 11.45
C GLN A 169 -20.93 7.46 12.45
N ARG A 170 -20.49 7.22 13.68
CA ARG A 170 -20.38 8.24 14.73
C ARG A 170 -19.28 9.26 14.43
N LEU A 171 -18.16 8.82 13.85
CA LEU A 171 -16.97 9.65 13.64
C LEU A 171 -16.95 10.36 12.28
N LEU A 172 -17.44 9.72 11.22
CA LEU A 172 -17.50 10.30 9.88
C LEU A 172 -18.72 11.22 9.78
N GLY A 173 -18.46 12.52 9.75
CA GLY A 173 -19.49 13.55 9.55
C GLY A 173 -20.13 13.49 8.17
N SER A 174 -21.03 14.44 7.88
CA SER A 174 -21.80 14.48 6.61
C SER A 174 -21.14 15.30 5.49
N GLU A 175 -20.03 15.98 5.77
CA GLU A 175 -19.33 16.87 4.84
C GLU A 175 -17.82 16.68 4.93
N GLY A 176 -17.06 17.27 4.00
CA GLY A 176 -15.60 17.11 3.92
C GLY A 176 -15.16 15.88 3.12
N SER A 177 -13.87 15.79 2.83
CA SER A 177 -13.26 14.73 2.01
C SER A 177 -12.76 13.58 2.88
N ILE A 178 -13.01 12.35 2.44
CA ILE A 178 -12.48 11.13 3.06
C ILE A 178 -11.33 10.64 2.20
N ILE A 179 -10.12 10.82 2.69
CA ILE A 179 -8.87 10.52 2.01
C ILE A 179 -8.43 9.12 2.46
N ALA A 180 -8.21 8.25 1.49
CA ALA A 180 -7.59 6.95 1.70
C ALA A 180 -6.48 6.75 0.67
N TYR A 181 -5.50 5.89 0.99
CA TYR A 181 -4.41 5.58 0.07
C TYR A 181 -4.73 4.28 -0.67
N ASN A 182 -5.04 4.36 -1.97
CA ASN A 182 -5.69 3.29 -2.73
C ASN A 182 -7.16 3.08 -2.32
N SER A 183 -7.94 4.18 -2.33
CA SER A 183 -9.31 4.25 -1.78
C SER A 183 -10.28 3.16 -2.25
N GLY A 184 -10.02 2.54 -3.41
CA GLY A 184 -10.82 1.42 -3.91
C GLY A 184 -10.87 0.24 -2.94
N PHE A 185 -9.82 0.04 -2.12
CA PHE A 185 -9.82 -0.99 -1.06
C PHE A 185 -10.78 -0.61 0.07
N GLU A 186 -10.64 0.59 0.64
CA GLU A 186 -11.51 1.08 1.74
C GLU A 186 -12.97 1.16 1.30
N GLU A 187 -13.23 1.62 0.07
CA GLU A 187 -14.56 1.58 -0.53
C GLU A 187 -15.12 0.17 -0.62
N GLY A 188 -14.29 -0.82 -0.99
CA GLY A 188 -14.66 -2.22 -1.04
C GLY A 188 -15.04 -2.75 0.34
N VAL A 189 -14.21 -2.48 1.34
CA VAL A 189 -14.47 -2.84 2.75
C VAL A 189 -15.80 -2.24 3.22
N LEU A 190 -16.03 -0.95 2.99
CA LEU A 190 -17.26 -0.27 3.37
C LEU A 190 -18.50 -0.85 2.67
N LYS A 191 -18.39 -1.18 1.37
CA LYS A 191 -19.46 -1.84 0.62
C LYS A 191 -19.78 -3.21 1.20
N GLU A 192 -18.78 -4.06 1.43
CA GLU A 192 -18.98 -5.40 2.00
C GLU A 192 -19.55 -5.36 3.43
N LEU A 193 -19.15 -4.38 4.25
CA LEU A 193 -19.75 -4.14 5.55
C LEU A 193 -21.25 -3.84 5.43
N VAL A 194 -21.65 -2.92 4.56
CA VAL A 194 -23.04 -2.49 4.44
C VAL A 194 -23.90 -3.51 3.70
N GLU A 195 -23.33 -4.37 2.85
CA GLU A 195 -24.00 -5.56 2.34
C GLU A 195 -24.42 -6.50 3.48
N ALA A 196 -23.59 -6.65 4.52
CA ALA A 196 -23.92 -7.44 5.70
C ALA A 196 -24.88 -6.71 6.67
N PHE A 197 -24.87 -5.38 6.70
CA PHE A 197 -25.69 -4.53 7.57
C PHE A 197 -26.43 -3.43 6.77
N PRO A 198 -27.53 -3.79 6.05
CA PRO A 198 -28.18 -2.90 5.09
C PRO A 198 -28.77 -1.62 5.68
N GLU A 199 -28.98 -1.54 6.99
CA GLU A 199 -29.46 -0.34 7.69
C GLU A 199 -28.52 0.87 7.53
N TYR A 200 -27.25 0.65 7.17
CA TYR A 200 -26.25 1.69 6.92
C TYR A 200 -26.20 2.18 5.45
N ALA A 201 -27.06 1.66 4.55
CA ALA A 201 -27.01 1.96 3.12
C ALA A 201 -27.06 3.46 2.78
N TYR A 202 -27.99 4.21 3.38
CA TYR A 202 -28.10 5.65 3.14
C TYR A 202 -26.86 6.43 3.62
N TRP A 203 -26.27 6.01 4.73
CA TRP A 203 -25.03 6.61 5.23
C TRP A 203 -23.88 6.35 4.26
N LEU A 204 -23.75 5.10 3.76
CA LEU A 204 -22.71 4.73 2.80
C LEU A 204 -22.77 5.54 1.50
N GLU A 205 -23.95 5.79 0.96
CA GLU A 205 -24.10 6.63 -0.25
C GLU A 205 -23.46 8.01 -0.07
N GLY A 206 -23.63 8.62 1.11
CA GLY A 206 -22.99 9.89 1.47
C GLY A 206 -21.47 9.77 1.72
N ILE A 207 -20.98 8.62 2.16
CA ILE A 207 -19.54 8.36 2.33
C ILE A 207 -18.85 8.22 0.97
N LEU A 208 -19.36 7.35 0.09
CA LEU A 208 -18.71 7.00 -1.18
C LEU A 208 -18.51 8.20 -2.12
N THR A 209 -19.43 9.17 -2.08
CA THR A 209 -19.32 10.39 -2.92
C THR A 209 -18.20 11.34 -2.47
N ARG A 210 -17.60 11.12 -1.31
CA ARG A 210 -16.58 11.99 -0.69
C ARG A 210 -15.21 11.32 -0.61
N MET A 211 -15.10 10.08 -1.07
CA MET A 211 -13.84 9.35 -1.10
C MET A 211 -12.87 9.99 -2.10
N VAL A 212 -11.62 10.18 -1.68
CA VAL A 212 -10.54 10.70 -2.49
C VAL A 212 -9.34 9.77 -2.37
N ASP A 213 -8.82 9.32 -3.51
CA ASP A 213 -7.66 8.45 -3.56
C ASP A 213 -6.34 9.24 -3.57
N LEU A 214 -5.59 9.18 -2.48
CA LEU A 214 -4.28 9.81 -2.36
C LEU A 214 -3.17 9.09 -3.15
N LEU A 215 -3.45 7.90 -3.69
CA LEU A 215 -2.53 7.21 -4.60
C LEU A 215 -2.37 7.94 -5.93
N LEU A 216 -3.39 8.69 -6.38
CA LEU A 216 -3.47 9.25 -7.73
C LEU A 216 -2.28 10.12 -8.14
N PRO A 217 -1.76 11.06 -7.30
CA PRO A 217 -0.59 11.85 -7.67
C PRO A 217 0.65 11.01 -7.95
N PHE A 218 0.76 9.84 -7.33
CA PHE A 218 1.93 8.98 -7.42
C PHE A 218 1.78 7.91 -8.51
N SER A 219 0.60 7.31 -8.64
CA SER A 219 0.33 6.31 -9.68
C SER A 219 0.33 6.89 -11.09
N ASN A 220 -0.03 8.18 -11.23
CA ASN A 220 0.01 8.94 -12.47
C ASN A 220 1.32 9.71 -12.71
N PHE A 221 2.31 9.56 -11.82
CA PHE A 221 3.61 10.24 -11.94
C PHE A 221 3.47 11.78 -11.99
N LEU A 222 2.50 12.35 -11.27
CA LEU A 222 2.49 13.81 -11.01
C LEU A 222 3.64 14.16 -10.05
N TYR A 223 3.90 13.27 -9.09
CA TYR A 223 5.11 13.24 -8.29
C TYR A 223 5.83 11.91 -8.52
N TYR A 224 7.14 11.95 -8.78
CA TYR A 224 7.97 10.76 -8.81
C TYR A 224 9.39 11.01 -8.32
N HIS A 225 9.86 10.13 -7.44
CA HIS A 225 11.26 10.05 -7.00
C HIS A 225 11.80 8.65 -7.30
N ALA A 226 13.09 8.53 -7.67
CA ALA A 226 13.68 7.26 -8.09
C ALA A 226 13.57 6.13 -7.04
N SER A 227 13.58 6.46 -5.74
CA SER A 227 13.39 5.47 -4.66
C SER A 227 12.01 4.79 -4.66
N GLN A 228 11.02 5.33 -5.37
CA GLN A 228 9.71 4.70 -5.58
C GLN A 228 9.80 3.47 -6.51
N LYS A 229 10.83 3.39 -7.37
CA LYS A 229 10.99 2.30 -8.35
C LYS A 229 9.73 2.16 -9.24
N ASP A 230 9.19 0.94 -9.40
CA ASP A 230 8.00 0.68 -10.22
C ASP A 230 6.67 0.76 -9.44
N THR A 231 6.72 1.04 -8.13
CA THR A 231 5.55 1.05 -7.25
C THR A 231 5.19 2.44 -6.76
N ALA A 232 3.91 2.61 -6.43
CA ALA A 232 3.38 3.78 -5.75
C ALA A 232 2.74 3.36 -4.41
N SER A 233 3.24 2.32 -3.76
CA SER A 233 2.76 1.95 -2.42
C SER A 233 3.14 3.01 -1.39
N LEU A 234 2.31 3.16 -0.36
CA LEU A 234 2.53 4.14 0.71
C LEU A 234 3.93 4.00 1.35
N LYS A 235 4.39 2.76 1.57
CA LYS A 235 5.73 2.47 2.12
C LYS A 235 6.90 2.97 1.28
N LYS A 236 6.70 3.15 -0.03
CA LYS A 236 7.73 3.69 -0.91
C LYS A 236 7.55 5.18 -1.12
N VAL A 237 6.31 5.65 -1.21
CA VAL A 237 5.99 7.06 -1.41
C VAL A 237 6.29 7.88 -0.17
N LEU A 238 5.88 7.43 1.02
CA LEU A 238 6.01 8.17 2.27
C LEU A 238 7.47 8.58 2.55
N PRO A 239 8.46 7.67 2.52
CA PRO A 239 9.87 8.06 2.68
C PRO A 239 10.37 8.91 1.51
N ALA A 240 9.94 8.61 0.29
CA ALA A 240 10.40 9.33 -0.90
C ALA A 240 10.01 10.80 -0.92
N ILE A 241 8.85 11.16 -0.36
CA ILE A 241 8.37 12.54 -0.34
C ILE A 241 8.65 13.26 0.98
N THR A 242 8.57 12.56 2.11
CA THR A 242 8.68 13.17 3.45
C THR A 242 10.02 12.92 4.15
N GLY A 243 10.79 11.92 3.72
CA GLY A 243 11.95 11.42 4.46
C GLY A 243 11.60 10.65 5.75
N ARG A 244 10.31 10.42 6.04
CA ARG A 244 9.83 9.62 7.17
C ARG A 244 9.34 8.26 6.67
N GLY A 245 9.45 7.21 7.48
CA GLY A 245 9.10 5.87 7.06
C GLY A 245 8.72 4.93 8.19
N TYR A 246 8.77 3.64 7.91
CA TYR A 246 8.29 2.54 8.75
C TYR A 246 9.43 1.86 9.54
N GLU A 247 10.57 2.54 9.70
CA GLU A 247 11.87 1.95 10.09
C GLU A 247 11.91 1.41 11.54
N GLU A 248 10.81 1.52 12.31
CA GLU A 248 10.72 1.15 13.73
C GLU A 248 9.42 0.40 14.10
N LEU A 249 8.85 -0.40 13.19
CA LEU A 249 7.62 -1.16 13.43
C LEU A 249 7.84 -2.67 13.41
N GLY A 250 7.21 -3.38 14.35
CA GLY A 250 7.20 -4.85 14.40
C GLY A 250 6.33 -5.49 13.32
N ILE A 251 5.41 -4.71 12.72
CA ILE A 251 4.52 -5.13 11.63
C ILE A 251 4.99 -4.45 10.34
N GLY A 252 5.37 -5.28 9.37
CA GLY A 252 5.99 -4.84 8.12
C GLY A 252 4.98 -4.56 7.01
N ASP A 253 3.83 -5.24 7.00
CA ASP A 253 2.72 -5.01 6.07
C ASP A 253 1.34 -5.50 6.54
N GLY A 254 0.31 -5.23 5.74
CA GLY A 254 -1.07 -5.59 6.07
C GLY A 254 -1.31 -7.10 6.15
N MET A 255 -0.51 -7.92 5.44
CA MET A 255 -0.58 -9.37 5.61
C MET A 255 0.02 -9.78 6.96
N ASP A 256 1.16 -9.19 7.34
CA ASP A 256 1.73 -9.37 8.67
C ASP A 256 0.75 -8.94 9.77
N ALA A 257 0.03 -7.82 9.57
CA ALA A 257 -0.99 -7.33 10.48
C ALA A 257 -2.15 -8.33 10.63
N SER A 258 -2.68 -8.84 9.52
CA SER A 258 -3.73 -9.87 9.52
C SER A 258 -3.28 -11.15 10.24
N ILE A 259 -2.08 -11.65 9.94
CA ILE A 259 -1.54 -12.87 10.56
C ILE A 259 -1.32 -12.65 12.06
N ALA A 260 -0.77 -11.50 12.44
CA ALA A 260 -0.53 -11.18 13.84
C ALA A 260 -1.84 -11.09 14.63
N TYR A 261 -2.87 -10.46 14.05
CA TYR A 261 -4.20 -10.40 14.63
C TYR A 261 -4.82 -11.79 14.78
N GLU A 262 -4.88 -12.59 13.71
CA GLU A 262 -5.43 -13.95 13.77
C GLU A 262 -4.69 -14.82 14.81
N ARG A 263 -3.37 -14.68 14.93
CA ARG A 263 -2.57 -15.40 15.93
C ARG A 263 -3.04 -15.08 17.36
N ILE A 264 -3.22 -13.81 17.70
CA ILE A 264 -3.58 -13.42 19.07
C ILE A 264 -5.04 -13.70 19.43
N ILE A 265 -5.91 -13.86 18.43
CA ILE A 265 -7.33 -14.16 18.64
C ILE A 265 -7.59 -15.67 18.70
N TYR A 266 -6.88 -16.48 17.89
CA TYR A 266 -7.21 -17.90 17.70
C TYR A 266 -6.15 -18.90 18.23
N SER A 267 -5.01 -18.42 18.73
CA SER A 267 -3.98 -19.28 19.33
C SER A 267 -3.87 -19.09 20.84
N ASP A 268 -3.22 -20.05 21.51
CA ASP A 268 -2.84 -19.93 22.92
C ASP A 268 -1.70 -18.89 23.08
N ALA A 269 -2.03 -17.61 22.98
CA ALA A 269 -1.13 -16.49 23.20
C ALA A 269 -1.19 -16.01 24.66
N THR A 270 -0.05 -15.59 25.22
CA THR A 270 -0.05 -14.99 26.57
C THR A 270 -0.65 -13.59 26.56
N GLN A 271 -1.09 -13.09 27.72
CA GLN A 271 -1.62 -11.72 27.82
C GLN A 271 -0.57 -10.67 27.45
N GLU A 272 0.71 -10.93 27.73
CA GLU A 272 1.81 -10.08 27.31
C GLU A 272 1.99 -10.07 25.79
N GLU A 273 1.89 -11.23 25.13
CA GLU A 273 1.96 -11.32 23.66
C GLU A 273 0.78 -10.59 23.00
N ILE A 274 -0.43 -10.79 23.51
CA ILE A 274 -1.64 -10.09 23.05
C ILE A 274 -1.45 -8.57 23.17
N ALA A 275 -1.02 -8.09 24.33
CA ALA A 275 -0.80 -6.66 24.55
C ALA A 275 0.26 -6.07 23.62
N SER A 276 1.36 -6.80 23.37
CA SER A 276 2.42 -6.37 22.47
C SER A 276 1.94 -6.25 21.02
N VAL A 277 1.29 -7.29 20.49
CA VAL A 277 0.80 -7.29 19.11
C VAL A 277 -0.26 -6.22 18.89
N ARG A 278 -1.18 -6.04 19.85
CA ARG A 278 -2.17 -4.97 19.78
C ARG A 278 -1.53 -3.58 19.74
N ALA A 279 -0.48 -3.35 20.54
CA ALA A 279 0.25 -2.09 20.52
C ALA A 279 0.93 -1.84 19.15
N ASP A 280 1.53 -2.87 18.55
CA ASP A 280 2.15 -2.79 17.23
C ASP A 280 1.12 -2.53 16.12
N LEU A 281 -0.03 -3.21 16.16
CA LEU A 281 -1.16 -2.99 15.25
C LEU A 281 -1.68 -1.56 15.31
N LEU A 282 -1.88 -1.02 16.51
CA LEU A 282 -2.31 0.37 16.70
C LEU A 282 -1.28 1.36 16.17
N LYS A 283 0.02 1.10 16.39
CA LYS A 283 1.11 1.96 15.92
C LYS A 283 1.22 1.94 14.39
N TYR A 284 1.11 0.77 13.77
CA TYR A 284 1.19 0.59 12.32
C TYR A 284 0.04 1.31 11.60
N CYS A 285 -1.21 0.98 11.92
CA CYS A 285 -2.38 1.56 11.25
C CYS A 285 -2.51 3.07 11.53
N LYS A 286 -2.08 3.55 12.72
CA LYS A 286 -1.97 4.99 12.99
C LYS A 286 -1.00 5.66 12.00
N LEU A 287 0.20 5.08 11.82
CA LEU A 287 1.22 5.63 10.93
C LEU A 287 0.73 5.73 9.48
N ASP A 288 -0.10 4.81 9.00
CA ASP A 288 -0.63 4.88 7.63
C ASP A 288 -1.45 6.16 7.43
N THR A 289 -2.41 6.44 8.31
CA THR A 289 -3.20 7.69 8.26
C THR A 289 -2.39 8.96 8.58
N GLU A 290 -1.44 8.89 9.51
CA GLU A 290 -0.55 10.02 9.82
C GLU A 290 0.38 10.34 8.64
N GLY A 291 0.87 9.31 7.97
CA GLY A 291 1.68 9.42 6.76
C GLY A 291 0.93 10.09 5.61
N MET A 292 -0.36 9.80 5.44
CA MET A 292 -1.19 10.50 4.45
C MET A 292 -1.27 12.01 4.71
N ILE A 293 -1.36 12.43 5.98
CA ILE A 293 -1.33 13.86 6.35
C ILE A 293 0.00 14.49 5.91
N TRP A 294 1.13 13.88 6.28
CA TRP A 294 2.46 14.39 5.92
C TRP A 294 2.67 14.45 4.40
N ILE A 295 2.10 13.49 3.66
CA ILE A 295 2.11 13.51 2.20
C ILE A 295 1.36 14.73 1.66
N VAL A 296 0.13 14.97 2.13
CA VAL A 296 -0.68 16.12 1.68
C VAL A 296 0.01 17.44 2.02
N GLU A 297 0.55 17.57 3.23
CA GLU A 297 1.33 18.74 3.65
C GLU A 297 2.54 18.97 2.73
N ARG A 298 3.25 17.90 2.37
CA ARG A 298 4.42 18.00 1.52
C ARG A 298 4.08 18.34 0.08
N LEU A 299 2.99 17.77 -0.47
CA LEU A 299 2.47 18.14 -1.79
C LEU A 299 2.07 19.63 -1.82
N ARG A 300 1.42 20.14 -0.76
CA ARG A 300 1.10 21.57 -0.63
C ARG A 300 2.36 22.44 -0.66
N HIS A 301 3.39 22.08 0.12
CA HIS A 301 4.66 22.80 0.12
C HIS A 301 5.36 22.80 -1.26
N LEU A 302 5.27 21.70 -2.02
CA LEU A 302 5.86 21.63 -3.37
C LEU A 302 5.16 22.54 -4.38
N CYS A 303 3.89 22.85 -4.16
CA CYS A 303 3.06 23.66 -5.06
C CYS A 303 3.04 25.16 -4.72
N GLN A 304 3.66 25.56 -3.59
CA GLN A 304 4.01 26.95 -3.30
C GLN A 304 5.14 27.42 -4.23
#